data_AF-A0A1C5MQG8-F1
#
_entry.id   AF-A0A1C5MQG8-F1
#
_cell.length_a   1.000
_cell.length_b   1.000
_cell.length_c   1.000
_cell.angle_alpha   90.00
_cell.angle_beta   90.00
_cell.angle_gamma   90.00
#
_symmetry.space_group_name_H-M   'P 1'
#
loop_
_entity.id
_entity.type
_entity.pdbx_description
1 polymer ?
#
loop_
_entity_poly.entity_id
_entity_poly.type
_entity_poly.pdbx_seq_one_letter_code
_entity_poly.pdbx_strand_id
1 'polypeptide(L)'
;MILYRKLGQLLKERGMSWTDLRGAGIAANTPFKFSTDKGLNTDSIDKVCAFLKVQPGDIMEYISKEEYEAQNADKLALEKQIAELQEKLKKMTK
;
A
#
# COMPACT_ATOMS: atom_id res chain seq x y z
N MET A 1 -0.17 -8.98 8.05
CA MET A 1 0.59 -8.24 7.04
C MET A 1 0.74 -6.80 7.50
N ILE A 2 1.87 -6.16 7.20
CA ILE A 2 2.07 -4.73 7.49
C ILE A 2 1.55 -3.93 6.32
N LEU A 3 0.70 -2.94 6.61
CA LEU A 3 0.16 -2.01 5.63
C LEU A 3 0.53 -0.56 6.01
N TYR A 4 0.51 0.31 5.00
CA TYR A 4 0.78 1.74 5.13
C TYR A 4 -0.46 2.60 4.81
N ARG A 5 -1.67 2.09 5.05
CA ARG A 5 -2.90 2.86 4.80
C ARG A 5 -2.97 4.11 5.66
N LYS A 6 -2.54 4.02 6.92
CA LYS A 6 -2.43 5.18 7.82
C LYS A 6 -1.50 6.26 7.26
N LEU A 7 -0.36 5.88 6.68
CA LEU A 7 0.51 6.82 5.97
C LEU A 7 -0.22 7.48 4.80
N GLY A 8 -0.93 6.70 3.97
CA GLY A 8 -1.70 7.24 2.85
C GLY A 8 -2.77 8.25 3.29
N GLN A 9 -3.46 7.95 4.40
CA GLN A 9 -4.42 8.87 5.01
C GLN A 9 -3.73 10.14 5.53
N LEU A 10 -2.64 10.01 6.27
CA LEU A 10 -1.85 11.13 6.78
C LEU A 10 -1.35 12.05 5.67
N LEU A 11 -0.87 11.48 4.56
CA LEU A 11 -0.44 12.25 3.39
C LEU A 11 -1.62 13.05 2.82
N LYS A 12 -2.78 12.42 2.64
CA LYS A 12 -3.99 13.06 2.14
C LYS A 12 -4.46 14.20 3.04
N GLU A 13 -4.48 13.99 4.36
CA GLU A 13 -4.85 15.01 5.36
C GLU A 13 -3.90 16.22 5.31
N ARG A 14 -2.63 16.00 4.98
CA ARG A 14 -1.62 17.05 4.84
C ARG A 14 -1.50 17.63 3.41
N GLY A 15 -2.37 17.22 2.48
CA GLY A 15 -2.31 17.65 1.09
C GLY A 15 -1.06 17.19 0.34
N MET A 16 -0.43 16.11 0.80
CA MET A 16 0.78 15.53 0.20
C MET A 16 0.44 14.29 -0.62
N SER A 17 1.28 14.05 -1.61
CA SER A 17 1.33 12.85 -2.44
C SER A 17 2.41 11.90 -1.96
N TRP A 18 2.34 10.64 -2.39
CA TRP A 18 3.42 9.66 -2.15
C TRP A 18 4.76 10.16 -2.68
N THR A 19 4.77 10.87 -3.83
CA THR A 19 6.00 11.40 -4.43
C THR A 19 6.70 12.44 -3.58
N ASP A 20 5.98 13.13 -2.68
CA ASP A 20 6.56 14.13 -1.78
C ASP A 20 7.46 13.50 -0.72
N LEU A 21 7.28 12.21 -0.42
CA LEU A 21 8.17 11.46 0.47
C LEU A 21 9.61 11.38 -0.04
N ARG A 22 9.87 11.68 -1.33
CA ARG A 22 11.24 11.81 -1.85
C ARG A 22 12.06 12.87 -1.11
N GLY A 23 11.39 13.88 -0.53
CA GLY A 23 12.03 14.89 0.34
C GLY A 23 12.66 14.31 1.61
N ALA A 24 12.29 13.09 2.02
CA ALA A 24 12.84 12.42 3.20
C ALA A 24 14.24 11.81 2.99
N GLY A 25 14.84 11.92 1.79
CA GLY A 25 16.14 11.30 1.51
C GLY A 25 16.09 9.77 1.37
N ILE A 26 14.91 9.25 1.00
CA ILE A 26 14.69 7.83 0.67
C ILE A 26 14.97 7.55 -0.81
N ALA A 27 15.21 6.28 -1.15
CA ALA A 27 15.40 5.89 -2.55
C ALA A 27 14.17 6.23 -3.42
N ALA A 28 14.39 6.52 -4.70
CA ALA A 28 13.33 6.99 -5.60
C ALA A 28 12.12 6.04 -5.74
N ASN A 29 12.35 4.73 -5.52
CA ASN A 29 11.32 3.68 -5.57
C ASN A 29 10.63 3.42 -4.21
N THR A 30 11.15 3.98 -3.12
CA THR A 30 10.60 3.79 -1.77
C THR A 30 9.16 4.31 -1.65
N PRO A 31 8.79 5.49 -2.19
CA PRO A 31 7.38 5.94 -2.22
C PRO A 31 6.42 4.92 -2.83
N PHE A 32 6.80 4.31 -3.95
CA PHE A 32 5.98 3.30 -4.62
C PHE A 32 5.85 2.02 -3.80
N LYS A 33 6.91 1.64 -3.07
CA LYS A 33 6.86 0.50 -2.15
C LYS A 33 5.89 0.75 -0.99
N PHE A 34 5.89 1.96 -0.42
CA PHE A 34 4.90 2.35 0.59
C PHE A 34 3.48 2.25 0.04
N SER A 35 3.21 2.79 -1.16
CA SER A 35 1.86 2.77 -1.75
C SER A 35 1.37 1.38 -2.17
N THR A 36 2.25 0.38 -2.19
CA THR A 36 1.93 -1.01 -2.59
C THR A 36 2.17 -2.01 -1.47
N ASP A 37 2.32 -1.54 -0.22
CA ASP A 37 2.53 -2.36 0.97
C ASP A 37 3.69 -3.35 0.84
N LYS A 38 4.73 -2.96 0.08
CA LYS A 38 5.92 -3.79 -0.13
C LYS A 38 6.90 -3.66 1.03
N GLY A 39 7.70 -4.71 1.19
CA GLY A 39 8.77 -4.75 2.19
C GLY A 39 9.74 -3.57 2.07
N LEU A 40 9.95 -2.91 3.20
CA LEU A 40 10.85 -1.77 3.38
C LEU A 40 11.83 -2.08 4.51
N ASN A 41 12.99 -1.43 4.48
CA ASN A 41 13.95 -1.50 5.57
C ASN A 41 13.62 -0.44 6.63
N THR A 42 14.15 -0.64 7.84
CA THR A 42 13.92 0.26 8.97
C THR A 42 14.46 1.67 8.71
N ASP A 43 15.56 1.81 7.96
CA ASP A 43 16.13 3.11 7.56
C ASP A 43 15.15 3.97 6.72
N SER A 44 14.42 3.35 5.79
CA SER A 44 13.40 4.08 5.02
C SER A 44 12.24 4.55 5.88
N ILE A 45 11.86 3.73 6.88
CA ILE A 45 10.80 4.04 7.83
C ILE A 45 11.24 5.20 8.73
N ASP A 46 12.45 5.13 9.29
CA ASP A 46 13.04 6.17 10.15
C ASP A 46 13.07 7.53 9.46
N LYS A 47 13.59 7.57 8.22
CA LYS A 47 13.63 8.80 7.41
C LYS A 47 12.26 9.42 7.17
N VAL A 48 11.26 8.59 6.86
CA VAL A 48 9.88 9.08 6.66
C VAL A 48 9.28 9.56 7.97
N CYS A 49 9.49 8.85 9.08
CA CYS A 49 9.05 9.27 10.41
C CYS A 49 9.66 10.63 10.79
N ALA A 50 10.96 10.82 10.56
CA ALA A 50 11.66 12.08 10.83
C ALA A 50 11.14 13.22 9.94
N PHE A 51 10.96 12.96 8.64
CA PHE A 51 10.45 13.95 7.68
C PHE A 51 9.03 14.41 8.02
N LEU A 52 8.15 13.47 8.36
CA LEU A 52 6.75 13.76 8.70
C LEU A 52 6.55 14.14 10.17
N LYS A 53 7.57 14.00 11.02
CA LYS A 53 7.50 14.20 12.47
C LYS A 53 6.41 13.35 13.12
N VAL A 54 6.44 12.05 12.83
CA VAL A 54 5.47 11.06 13.32
C VAL A 54 6.18 9.82 13.85
N GLN A 55 5.45 9.01 14.61
CA GLN A 55 5.93 7.72 15.07
C GLN A 55 5.65 6.61 14.04
N PRO A 56 6.42 5.50 14.07
CA PRO A 56 6.14 4.33 13.24
C PRO A 56 4.68 3.83 13.35
N GLY A 57 4.09 3.87 14.55
CA GLY A 57 2.69 3.46 14.78
C GLY A 57 1.63 4.37 14.15
N ASP A 58 2.00 5.59 13.79
CA ASP A 58 1.12 6.56 13.11
C ASP A 58 1.05 6.28 11.61
N ILE A 59 2.03 5.58 11.04
CA ILE A 59 2.15 5.35 9.60
C ILE A 59 2.01 3.88 9.20
N MET A 60 2.25 2.96 10.15
CA MET A 60 2.15 1.52 9.94
C MET A 60 1.00 0.91 10.75
N GLU A 61 0.45 -0.16 10.21
CA GLU A 61 -0.48 -1.03 10.90
C GLU A 61 -0.21 -2.49 10.57
N TYR A 62 -0.40 -3.35 11.55
CA TYR A 62 -0.48 -4.78 11.32
C TYR A 62 -1.95 -5.18 11.32
N ILE A 63 -2.33 -5.98 10.34
CA ILE A 63 -3.62 -6.67 10.30
C ILE A 63 -3.41 -8.15 9.99
N SER A 64 -4.31 -9.03 10.46
CA SER A 64 -4.23 -10.44 10.12
C SER A 64 -4.62 -10.69 8.65
N LYS A 65 -4.35 -11.89 8.13
CA LYS A 65 -4.76 -12.23 6.76
C LYS A 65 -6.29 -12.28 6.65
N GLU A 66 -6.93 -12.85 7.66
CA GLU A 66 -8.38 -12.98 7.77
C GLU A 66 -9.03 -11.59 7.81
N GLU A 67 -8.45 -10.67 8.59
CA GLU A 67 -8.92 -9.28 8.65
C GLU A 67 -8.73 -8.55 7.31
N TYR A 68 -7.59 -8.74 6.63
CA TYR A 68 -7.39 -8.18 5.29
C TYR A 68 -8.42 -8.72 4.30
N GLU A 69 -8.67 -10.03 4.28
CA GLU A 69 -9.65 -10.66 3.40
C GLU A 69 -11.07 -10.17 3.69
N ALA A 70 -11.44 -10.01 4.97
CA ALA A 70 -12.74 -9.47 5.37
C ALA A 70 -12.93 -8.03 4.89
N GLN A 71 -11.92 -7.17 5.07
CA GLN A 71 -11.97 -5.76 4.65
C GLN A 71 -11.96 -5.56 3.12
N ASN A 72 -11.47 -6.56 2.37
CA ASN A 72 -11.36 -6.48 0.91
C ASN A 72 -12.22 -7.55 0.20
N ALA A 73 -13.23 -8.11 0.87
CA ALA A 73 -13.99 -9.25 0.38
C ALA A 73 -14.63 -8.99 -1.00
N ASP A 74 -15.27 -7.83 -1.16
CA ASP A 74 -15.93 -7.44 -2.42
C ASP A 74 -14.92 -7.29 -3.56
N LYS A 75 -13.77 -6.64 -3.28
CA LYS A 75 -12.69 -6.47 -4.24
C LYS A 75 -12.12 -7.82 -4.68
N LEU A 76 -11.87 -8.72 -3.73
CA LEU A 76 -11.33 -10.05 -4.01
C LEU A 76 -12.34 -10.93 -4.78
N ALA A 77 -13.63 -10.82 -4.46
CA ALA A 77 -14.68 -11.50 -5.21
C ALA A 77 -14.76 -11.01 -6.66
N LEU A 78 -14.67 -9.69 -6.87
CA LEU A 78 -14.66 -9.11 -8.21
C LEU A 78 -13.41 -9.52 -9.01
N GLU A 79 -12.23 -9.50 -8.40
CA GLU A 79 -10.97 -9.94 -9.03
C GLU A 79 -11.04 -11.41 -9.48
N LYS A 80 -11.66 -12.29 -8.68
CA LYS A 80 -11.91 -13.69 -9.06
C LYS A 80 -12.85 -13.81 -10.26
N GLN A 81 -13.96 -13.06 -10.28
CA GLN A 81 -14.89 -13.05 -11.41
C GLN A 81 -14.22 -12.54 -12.70
N ILE A 82 -13.41 -11.48 -12.61
CA ILE A 82 -12.66 -10.95 -13.75
C ILE A 82 -11.69 -12.01 -14.29
N ALA A 83 -10.96 -12.71 -13.42
CA ALA A 83 -10.04 -13.78 -13.84
C ALA A 83 -10.77 -14.90 -14.61
N GLU A 84 -11.90 -15.37 -14.11
CA GLU A 84 -12.72 -16.38 -14.79
C GLU A 84 -13.23 -15.91 -16.16
N LEU A 85 -13.67 -14.65 -16.26
CA LEU A 85 -14.13 -14.05 -17.51
C LEU A 85 -13.00 -13.89 -18.51
N GLN A 86 -11.80 -13.49 -18.08
CA GLN A 86 -10.62 -13.41 -18.95
C GLN A 86 -10.21 -14.77 -19.50
N GLU A 87 -10.29 -15.84 -18.69
CA GLU A 87 -10.04 -17.20 -19.17
C GLU A 87 -11.07 -17.65 -20.20
N LYS A 88 -12.36 -17.38 -19.96
CA LYS A 88 -13.44 -17.69 -20.92
C LYS A 88 -13.22 -16.95 -22.24
N LEU A 89 -12.90 -15.66 -22.18
CA LEU A 89 -12.62 -14.85 -23.36
C LEU A 89 -11.45 -15.41 -24.17
N LYS A 90 -10.35 -15.78 -23.50
CA LYS A 90 -9.19 -16.41 -24.15
C LYS A 90 -9.51 -17.74 -24.85
N LYS A 91 -10.46 -18.53 -24.31
CA LYS A 91 -10.95 -19.77 -24.93
C LYS A 91 -11.84 -19.51 -26.16
N MET A 92 -12.56 -18.38 -26.20
CA MET A 92 -13.43 -17.99 -27.31
C MET A 92 -12.69 -17.30 -28.46
N THR A 93 -11.57 -16.63 -28.17
CA THR A 93 -10.74 -15.93 -29.16
C THR A 93 -9.59 -16.80 -29.70
N LYS A 94 -9.63 -18.11 -29.47
CA LYS A 94 -8.66 -19.09 -29.93
C LYS A 94 -9.34 -20.08 -30.87
#